data_AF-A0A6A6UGT5-F1
#
_entry.id   AF-A0A6A6UGT5-F1
#
_cell.length_a   1.000
_cell.length_b   1.000
_cell.length_c   1.000
_cell.angle_alpha   90.00
_cell.angle_beta   90.00
_cell.angle_gamma   90.00
#
_symmetry.space_group_name_H-M   'P 1'
#
loop_
_entity.id
_entity.type
_entity.pdbx_description
1 polymer ?
#
loop_
_entity_poly.entity_id
_entity_poly.type
_entity_poly.pdbx_seq_one_letter_code
_entity_poly.pdbx_strand_id
1 'polypeptide(L)'
;MLKEIQTSGKLTKHIATTNNGMLLAVNYKLEGSKITLSDALSIMSQDNREVQYVVQYYESCVKSGSASLDGDAIRYVKEKLLTVLSNLQQAAGMRERIREDRTAPDDPIVSVMHSTSGTILTTVDWNDYDLRLSAPASLQIQGGASVHFEGKRGTVESTIWLSSTVVEIRLVGDTTTYFANPLEEVEEAVREDQVRMQDIALLAGHYIIIATAAEGGGRDQFLVENCLKIANTNAAVQERRGRKRKTGAISVARVTLL
;
A
#
# COMPACT_ATOMS: atom_id res chain seq x y z
N MET A 1 -17.83 7.96 -39.99
CA MET A 1 -18.31 7.93 -38.59
C MET A 1 -17.18 8.42 -37.71
N LEU A 2 -17.39 9.49 -36.95
CA LEU A 2 -16.47 9.89 -35.89
C LEU A 2 -16.56 8.82 -34.81
N LYS A 3 -15.45 8.14 -34.53
CA LYS A 3 -15.35 7.26 -33.36
C LYS A 3 -15.47 8.18 -32.15
N GLU A 4 -16.50 8.00 -31.34
CA GLU A 4 -16.56 8.66 -30.03
C GLU A 4 -15.30 8.30 -29.26
N ILE A 5 -14.64 9.31 -28.69
CA ILE A 5 -13.47 9.09 -27.83
C ILE A 5 -14.00 8.37 -26.59
N GLN A 6 -13.60 7.12 -26.41
CA GLN A 6 -13.88 6.40 -25.16
C GLN A 6 -12.86 6.87 -24.13
N THR A 7 -13.13 8.00 -23.48
CA THR A 7 -12.29 8.45 -22.38
C THR A 7 -12.39 7.46 -21.24
N SER A 8 -11.25 7.08 -20.68
CA SER A 8 -11.12 6.08 -19.61
C SER A 8 -11.76 6.47 -18.26
N GLY A 9 -12.40 7.63 -18.17
CA GLY A 9 -13.04 8.14 -16.96
C GLY A 9 -12.09 8.97 -16.09
N LYS A 10 -12.51 9.25 -14.84
CA LYS A 10 -11.75 10.11 -13.92
C LYS A 10 -10.66 9.32 -13.20
N LEU A 11 -9.40 9.60 -13.53
CA LEU A 11 -8.22 9.15 -12.78
C LEU A 11 -7.94 10.07 -11.58
N THR A 12 -7.70 9.49 -10.41
CA THR A 12 -7.36 10.21 -9.17
C THR A 12 -6.14 9.60 -8.50
N LYS A 13 -5.17 10.45 -8.12
CA LYS A 13 -3.99 10.10 -7.31
C LYS A 13 -4.25 10.55 -5.87
N HIS A 14 -4.23 9.61 -4.94
CA HIS A 14 -4.26 9.89 -3.51
C HIS A 14 -2.87 9.68 -2.93
N ILE A 15 -2.39 10.65 -2.14
CA ILE A 15 -1.05 10.62 -1.55
C ILE A 15 -1.20 10.76 -0.04
N ALA A 16 -0.61 9.84 0.71
CA ALA A 16 -0.44 9.96 2.15
C ALA A 16 0.98 10.48 2.42
N THR A 17 1.09 11.58 3.17
CA THR A 17 2.38 12.17 3.58
C THR A 17 2.38 12.37 5.09
N THR A 18 3.55 12.30 5.70
CA THR A 18 3.79 12.70 7.09
C THR A 18 3.89 14.23 7.21
N ASN A 19 3.88 14.72 8.45
CA ASN A 19 4.03 16.16 8.75
C ASN A 19 5.37 16.77 8.29
N ASN A 20 6.40 15.95 8.08
CA ASN A 20 7.70 16.40 7.53
C ASN A 20 7.79 16.25 6.00
N GLY A 21 6.68 15.93 5.32
CA GLY A 21 6.62 15.81 3.86
C GLY A 21 7.12 14.47 3.31
N MET A 22 7.46 13.51 4.16
CA MET A 22 7.82 12.16 3.73
C MET A 22 6.57 11.42 3.23
N LEU A 23 6.69 10.80 2.06
CA LEU A 23 5.60 10.09 1.40
C LEU A 23 5.48 8.67 1.98
N LEU A 24 4.27 8.29 2.40
CA LEU A 24 3.96 7.01 3.03
C LEU A 24 3.30 6.03 2.08
N ALA A 25 2.37 6.51 1.26
CA ALA A 25 1.61 5.67 0.33
C ALA A 25 1.04 6.50 -0.82
N VAL A 26 0.89 5.84 -1.98
CA VAL A 26 0.18 6.37 -3.14
C VAL A 26 -0.86 5.37 -3.59
N ASN A 27 -2.05 5.87 -3.94
CA ASN A 27 -3.12 5.06 -4.46
C ASN A 27 -3.73 5.71 -5.71
N TYR A 28 -3.82 4.96 -6.80
CA TYR A 28 -4.43 5.38 -8.04
C TYR A 28 -5.83 4.80 -8.16
N LYS A 29 -6.82 5.63 -8.50
CA LYS A 29 -8.20 5.18 -8.74
C LYS A 29 -8.74 5.68 -10.06
N LEU A 30 -9.34 4.78 -10.83
CA LEU A 30 -10.12 5.08 -12.03
C LEU A 30 -11.60 4.87 -11.72
N GLU A 31 -12.42 5.91 -11.84
CA GLU A 31 -13.86 5.85 -11.54
C GLU A 31 -14.18 5.28 -10.14
N GLY A 32 -13.28 5.49 -9.19
CA GLY A 32 -13.40 4.98 -7.81
C GLY A 32 -12.80 3.59 -7.58
N SER A 33 -12.48 2.84 -8.64
CA SER A 33 -11.80 1.54 -8.58
C SER A 33 -10.29 1.71 -8.49
N LYS A 34 -9.63 0.97 -7.58
CA LYS A 34 -8.17 1.01 -7.44
C LYS A 34 -7.48 0.39 -8.66
N ILE A 35 -6.40 0.99 -9.13
CA ILE A 35 -5.57 0.49 -10.23
C ILE A 35 -4.08 0.62 -9.88
N THR A 36 -3.21 -0.10 -10.57
CA THR A 36 -1.76 0.00 -10.36
C THR A 36 -1.18 1.26 -11.03
N LEU A 37 0.04 1.65 -10.65
CA LEU A 37 0.77 2.72 -11.36
C LEU A 37 0.97 2.37 -12.84
N SER A 38 1.32 1.13 -13.14
CA SER A 38 1.49 0.63 -14.51
C SER A 38 0.20 0.79 -15.32
N ASP A 39 -0.94 0.40 -14.74
CA ASP A 39 -2.26 0.56 -15.38
C ASP A 39 -2.58 2.04 -15.61
N ALA A 40 -2.36 2.88 -14.60
CA ALA A 40 -2.59 4.32 -14.71
C ALA A 40 -1.75 4.96 -15.84
N LEU A 41 -0.46 4.61 -15.92
CA LEU A 41 0.44 5.09 -16.97
C LEU A 41 0.02 4.58 -18.36
N SER A 42 -0.40 3.32 -18.45
CA SER A 42 -0.88 2.70 -19.69
C SER A 42 -2.15 3.39 -20.20
N ILE A 43 -3.13 3.58 -19.32
CA ILE A 43 -4.40 4.27 -19.60
C ILE A 43 -4.14 5.71 -20.06
N MET A 44 -3.33 6.48 -19.32
CA MET A 44 -2.97 7.85 -19.72
C MET A 44 -2.27 7.90 -21.09
N SER A 45 -1.43 6.90 -21.39
CA SER A 45 -0.77 6.78 -22.69
C SER A 45 -1.76 6.50 -23.82
N GLN A 46 -2.74 5.62 -23.57
CA GLN A 46 -3.79 5.30 -24.52
C GLN A 46 -4.70 6.49 -24.78
N ASP A 47 -5.22 7.15 -23.74
CA ASP A 47 -6.07 8.34 -23.85
C ASP A 47 -5.37 9.44 -24.67
N ASN A 48 -4.08 9.69 -24.39
CA ASN A 48 -3.29 10.68 -25.14
C ASN A 48 -3.18 10.31 -26.63
N ARG A 49 -2.99 9.03 -26.96
CA ARG A 49 -2.93 8.57 -28.36
C ARG A 49 -4.28 8.75 -29.06
N GLU A 50 -5.38 8.39 -28.40
CA GLU A 50 -6.72 8.52 -28.98
C GLU A 50 -7.08 9.97 -29.28
N VAL A 51 -6.84 10.89 -28.34
CA VAL A 51 -7.04 12.32 -28.56
C VAL A 51 -6.11 12.84 -29.66
N GLN A 52 -4.85 12.39 -29.70
CA GLN A 52 -3.91 12.78 -30.74
C GLN A 52 -4.36 12.31 -32.14
N TYR A 53 -4.92 11.11 -32.28
CA TYR A 53 -5.50 10.64 -33.53
C TYR A 53 -6.66 11.53 -34.00
N VAL A 54 -7.54 11.93 -33.07
CA VAL A 54 -8.66 12.83 -33.40
C VAL A 54 -8.17 14.20 -33.82
N VAL A 55 -7.17 14.76 -33.13
CA VAL A 55 -6.53 16.03 -33.52
C VAL A 55 -5.92 15.94 -34.92
N GLN A 56 -5.17 14.87 -35.22
CA GLN A 56 -4.57 14.66 -36.54
C GLN A 56 -5.63 14.52 -37.65
N TYR A 57 -6.74 13.85 -37.35
CA TYR A 57 -7.86 13.74 -38.28
C TYR A 57 -8.44 15.12 -38.61
N TYR A 58 -8.77 15.93 -37.60
CA TYR A 58 -9.31 17.28 -37.83
C TYR A 58 -8.31 18.22 -38.50
N GLU A 59 -7.02 18.14 -38.14
CA GLU A 59 -5.98 18.89 -38.86
C GLU A 59 -5.91 18.51 -40.34
N SER A 60 -6.00 17.22 -40.65
CA SER A 60 -6.01 16.72 -42.03
C SER A 60 -7.23 17.23 -42.79
N CYS A 61 -8.42 17.22 -42.17
CA CYS A 61 -9.64 17.76 -42.76
C CYS A 61 -9.54 19.27 -43.04
N VAL A 62 -8.97 20.04 -42.13
CA VAL A 62 -8.74 21.49 -42.31
C VAL A 62 -7.70 21.77 -43.39
N LYS A 63 -6.61 20.98 -43.47
CA LYS A 63 -5.54 21.15 -44.47
C LYS A 63 -5.99 20.74 -45.88
N SER A 64 -6.82 19.70 -45.99
CA SER A 64 -7.32 19.17 -47.27
C SER A 64 -8.46 19.99 -47.86
N GLY A 65 -9.01 20.99 -47.14
CA GLY A 65 -10.16 21.77 -47.60
C GLY A 65 -11.44 20.95 -47.75
N SER A 66 -11.48 19.74 -47.17
CA SER A 66 -12.59 18.80 -47.28
C SER A 66 -13.80 19.19 -46.42
N ALA A 67 -13.62 20.14 -45.51
CA ALA A 67 -14.71 20.72 -44.72
C ALA A 67 -15.19 22.03 -45.37
N SER A 68 -16.47 22.11 -45.75
CA SER A 68 -17.10 23.33 -46.28
C SER A 68 -17.35 24.36 -45.15
N LEU A 69 -16.27 24.79 -44.49
CA LEU A 69 -16.31 25.72 -43.37
C LEU A 69 -15.90 27.12 -43.87
N ASP A 70 -16.51 28.16 -43.31
CA ASP A 70 -16.07 29.53 -43.57
C ASP A 70 -14.69 29.80 -42.93
N GLY A 71 -14.06 30.92 -43.32
CA GLY A 71 -12.73 31.28 -42.83
C GLY A 71 -12.64 31.52 -41.32
N ASP A 72 -13.71 32.00 -40.69
CA ASP A 72 -13.77 32.22 -39.24
C ASP A 72 -13.95 30.92 -38.46
N ALA A 73 -14.74 29.99 -38.99
CA ALA A 73 -14.89 28.63 -38.46
C ALA A 73 -13.56 27.85 -38.56
N ILE A 74 -12.82 27.98 -39.67
CA ILE A 74 -11.49 27.38 -39.81
C ILE A 74 -10.52 27.96 -38.77
N ARG A 75 -10.53 29.28 -38.56
CA ARG A 75 -9.69 29.95 -37.57
C ARG A 75 -10.01 29.48 -36.15
N TYR A 76 -11.30 29.41 -35.80
CA TYR A 76 -11.78 28.90 -34.52
C TYR A 76 -11.35 27.45 -34.27
N VAL A 77 -11.52 26.57 -35.26
CA VAL A 77 -11.11 25.15 -35.14
C VAL A 77 -9.60 25.05 -34.93
N LYS A 78 -8.78 25.83 -35.66
CA LYS A 78 -7.32 25.84 -35.46
C LYS A 78 -6.92 26.28 -34.05
N GLU A 79 -7.55 27.31 -33.51
CA GLU A 79 -7.30 27.78 -32.14
C GLU A 79 -7.66 26.71 -31.09
N LYS A 80 -8.79 26.03 -31.27
CA LYS A 80 -9.18 24.90 -30.41
C LYS A 80 -8.22 23.72 -30.51
N LEU A 81 -7.77 23.36 -31.71
CA LEU A 81 -6.77 22.29 -31.89
C LEU A 81 -5.44 22.62 -31.21
N LEU A 82 -4.97 23.88 -31.30
CA LEU A 82 -3.77 24.33 -30.57
C LEU A 82 -3.94 24.22 -29.06
N THR A 83 -5.12 24.56 -28.54
CA THR A 83 -5.43 24.41 -27.11
C THR A 83 -5.37 22.93 -26.68
N VAL A 84 -5.95 22.04 -27.47
CA VAL A 84 -5.94 20.59 -27.21
C VAL A 84 -4.50 20.03 -27.27
N LEU A 85 -3.69 20.47 -28.23
CA LEU A 85 -2.28 20.07 -28.34
C LEU A 85 -1.46 20.52 -27.12
N SER A 86 -1.69 21.74 -26.63
CA SER A 86 -1.04 22.24 -25.41
C SER A 86 -1.42 21.38 -24.19
N ASN A 87 -2.70 21.05 -24.06
CA ASN A 87 -3.18 20.18 -22.99
C ASN A 87 -2.59 18.75 -23.08
N LEU A 88 -2.45 18.20 -24.29
CA LEU A 88 -1.78 16.91 -24.52
C LEU A 88 -0.31 16.93 -24.10
N GLN A 89 0.41 18.01 -24.40
CA GLN A 89 1.80 18.17 -23.95
C GLN A 89 1.90 18.24 -22.42
N GLN A 90 1.01 18.99 -21.77
CA GLN A 90 0.94 19.04 -20.31
C GLN A 90 0.61 17.66 -19.71
N ALA A 91 -0.33 16.92 -20.30
CA ALA A 91 -0.69 15.58 -19.87
C ALA A 91 0.47 14.59 -20.03
N ALA A 92 1.21 14.65 -21.14
CA ALA A 92 2.42 13.85 -21.35
C ALA A 92 3.52 14.20 -20.34
N GLY A 93 3.74 15.49 -20.06
CA GLY A 93 4.68 15.95 -19.04
C GLY A 93 4.30 15.47 -17.63
N MET A 94 3.01 15.49 -17.29
CA MET A 94 2.51 14.95 -16.02
C MET A 94 2.74 13.44 -15.90
N ARG A 95 2.50 12.70 -16.99
CA ARG A 95 2.75 11.25 -17.05
C ARG A 95 4.23 10.92 -16.78
N GLU A 96 5.16 11.66 -17.38
CA GLU A 96 6.59 11.42 -17.13
C GLU A 96 6.98 11.77 -15.69
N ARG A 97 6.45 12.85 -15.11
CA ARG A 97 6.66 13.15 -13.68
C ARG A 97 6.17 12.03 -12.77
N ILE A 98 5.01 11.44 -13.08
CA ILE A 98 4.46 10.30 -12.33
C ILE A 98 5.35 9.05 -12.49
N ARG A 99 5.94 8.83 -13.68
CA ARG A 99 6.86 7.73 -13.93
C ARG A 99 8.21 7.89 -13.20
N GLU A 100 8.71 9.12 -13.11
CA GLU A 100 9.99 9.44 -12.46
C GLU A 100 9.90 9.48 -10.93
N ASP A 101 8.69 9.54 -10.37
CA ASP A 101 8.36 9.52 -8.95
C ASP A 101 8.63 8.12 -8.33
N ARG A 102 9.91 7.73 -8.28
CA ARG A 102 10.40 6.43 -7.78
C ARG A 102 10.31 6.27 -6.25
N THR A 103 9.81 7.26 -5.54
CA THR A 103 9.72 7.24 -4.07
C THR A 103 8.42 6.62 -3.53
N ALA A 104 7.48 6.24 -4.41
CA ALA A 104 6.26 5.55 -4.01
C ALA A 104 6.45 4.03 -4.19
N PRO A 105 6.34 3.21 -3.13
CA PRO A 105 6.25 1.77 -3.32
C PRO A 105 5.06 1.47 -4.24
N ASP A 106 5.30 0.67 -5.27
CA ASP A 106 4.31 0.25 -6.30
C ASP A 106 3.23 -0.67 -5.75
N ASP A 107 3.30 -0.98 -4.45
CA ASP A 107 2.35 -1.82 -3.76
C ASP A 107 1.01 -1.08 -3.62
N PRO A 108 -0.07 -1.57 -4.25
CA PRO A 108 -1.40 -1.07 -3.94
C PRO A 108 -1.62 -1.25 -2.43
N ILE A 109 -2.29 -0.30 -1.78
CA ILE A 109 -2.92 -0.56 -0.48
C ILE A 109 -3.82 -1.77 -0.70
N VAL A 110 -3.35 -2.91 -0.21
CA VAL A 110 -3.71 -4.30 -0.55
C VAL A 110 -5.14 -4.40 -1.10
N SER A 111 -5.25 -4.67 -2.40
CA SER A 111 -6.42 -5.35 -2.93
C SER A 111 -6.33 -6.78 -2.44
N VAL A 112 -7.25 -7.13 -1.55
CA VAL A 112 -7.54 -8.50 -1.12
C VAL A 112 -7.65 -9.36 -2.38
N MET A 113 -6.63 -10.15 -2.67
CA MET A 113 -6.75 -11.17 -3.70
C MET A 113 -7.74 -12.20 -3.17
N HIS A 114 -8.93 -12.25 -3.76
CA HIS A 114 -9.80 -13.39 -3.61
C HIS A 114 -9.08 -14.60 -4.22
N SER A 115 -8.65 -15.53 -3.38
CA SER A 115 -8.25 -16.85 -3.86
C SER A 115 -9.48 -17.54 -4.43
N THR A 116 -9.40 -17.91 -5.71
CA THR A 116 -10.35 -18.74 -6.44
C THR A 116 -10.27 -20.19 -5.94
N SER A 117 -10.50 -20.43 -4.64
CA SER A 117 -10.62 -21.78 -4.08
C SER A 117 -11.29 -21.76 -2.70
N GLY A 118 -12.62 -21.75 -2.71
CA GLY A 118 -13.50 -22.48 -1.78
C GLY A 118 -13.44 -22.21 -0.26
N THR A 119 -12.52 -21.39 0.25
CA THR A 119 -12.39 -21.12 1.68
C THR A 119 -12.52 -19.62 1.90
N ILE A 120 -13.52 -19.19 2.68
CA ILE A 120 -13.72 -17.78 3.02
C ILE A 120 -12.59 -17.38 3.95
N LEU A 121 -11.51 -16.89 3.36
CA LEU A 121 -10.41 -16.24 4.04
C LEU A 121 -10.84 -14.80 4.34
N THR A 122 -11.07 -14.49 5.61
CA THR A 122 -11.49 -13.15 6.04
C THR A 122 -10.39 -12.12 5.77
N THR A 123 -10.78 -10.93 5.31
CA THR A 123 -9.88 -9.79 5.11
C THR A 123 -9.01 -9.56 6.35
N VAL A 124 -7.70 -9.37 6.17
CA VAL A 124 -6.77 -9.04 7.26
C VAL A 124 -7.26 -7.78 7.96
N ASP A 125 -7.75 -7.94 9.19
CA ASP A 125 -8.10 -6.81 10.04
C ASP A 125 -6.82 -5.99 10.32
N TRP A 126 -6.89 -4.67 10.07
CA TRP A 126 -5.78 -3.77 10.35
C TRP A 126 -5.51 -3.73 11.86
N ASN A 127 -4.25 -3.96 12.25
CA ASN A 127 -3.85 -3.87 13.65
C ASN A 127 -3.44 -2.44 13.99
N ASP A 128 -4.20 -1.76 14.85
CA ASP A 128 -3.90 -0.40 15.28
C ASP A 128 -2.54 -0.33 16.01
N TYR A 129 -1.76 0.70 15.68
CA TYR A 129 -0.47 0.99 16.31
C TYR A 129 -0.18 2.49 16.31
N ASP A 130 0.65 2.94 17.25
CA ASP A 130 1.23 4.29 17.30
C ASP A 130 2.77 4.19 17.23
N LEU A 131 3.39 5.12 16.49
CA LEU A 131 4.82 5.16 16.27
C LEU A 131 5.34 6.56 16.59
N ARG A 132 6.30 6.65 17.52
CA ARG A 132 6.95 7.92 17.87
C ARG A 132 8.45 7.77 17.79
N LEU A 133 9.09 8.63 17.02
CA LEU A 133 10.54 8.74 17.00
C LEU A 133 10.97 9.56 18.21
N SER A 134 11.76 8.96 19.10
CA SER A 134 12.40 9.71 20.18
C SER A 134 13.78 10.14 19.68
N ALA A 135 14.01 11.46 19.63
CA ALA A 135 15.34 11.99 19.38
C ALA A 135 16.31 11.42 20.42
N PRO A 136 17.58 11.13 20.05
CA PRO A 136 18.56 10.67 21.01
C PRO A 136 18.70 11.76 22.08
N ALA A 137 18.18 11.47 23.28
CA ALA A 137 18.37 12.35 24.42
C ALA A 137 19.88 12.47 24.62
N SER A 138 20.36 13.69 24.54
CA SER A 138 21.77 14.06 24.62
C SER A 138 22.53 13.29 25.71
N LEU A 139 23.70 12.77 25.31
CA LEU A 139 24.83 12.32 26.13
C LEU A 139 24.71 10.93 26.79
N GLN A 140 25.60 10.03 26.34
CA GLN A 140 26.17 8.84 27.01
C GLN A 140 25.69 7.43 26.64
N ILE A 141 24.96 7.22 25.55
CA ILE A 141 24.90 5.88 24.94
C ILE A 141 25.24 6.01 23.46
N GLN A 142 26.33 5.35 23.05
CA GLN A 142 26.65 5.13 21.65
C GLN A 142 25.57 4.21 21.07
N GLY A 143 24.44 4.76 20.62
CA GLY A 143 23.37 3.97 20.04
C GLY A 143 22.18 4.81 19.63
N GLY A 144 22.00 4.94 18.31
CA GLY A 144 20.72 5.02 17.59
C GLY A 144 19.67 6.08 17.96
N ALA A 145 18.91 6.51 16.95
CA ALA A 145 17.59 7.07 17.20
C ALA A 145 16.69 5.91 17.69
N SER A 146 15.99 6.10 18.81
CA SER A 146 15.10 5.05 19.33
C SER A 146 13.68 5.24 18.81
N VAL A 147 13.06 4.14 18.40
CA VAL A 147 11.69 4.14 17.90
C VAL A 147 10.78 3.62 18.99
N HIS A 148 9.81 4.42 19.41
CA HIS A 148 8.77 4.03 20.33
C HIS A 148 7.60 3.43 19.55
N PHE A 149 7.35 2.14 19.77
CA PHE A 149 6.24 1.41 19.17
C PHE A 149 5.18 1.09 20.23
N GLU A 150 3.93 1.43 19.96
CA GLU A 150 2.78 1.06 20.77
C GLU A 150 1.82 0.25 19.91
N GLY A 151 1.53 -0.99 20.29
CA GLY A 151 0.66 -1.88 19.52
C GLY A 151 0.21 -3.09 20.33
N LYS A 152 -0.59 -3.95 19.71
CA LYS A 152 -1.04 -5.20 20.36
C LYS A 152 0.15 -6.17 20.46
N ARG A 153 0.59 -6.42 21.69
CA ARG A 153 1.63 -7.40 22.02
C ARG A 153 1.01 -8.77 22.30
N GLY A 154 1.66 -9.81 21.83
CA GLY A 154 1.40 -11.19 22.19
C GLY A 154 2.69 -11.98 22.38
N THR A 155 2.56 -13.16 22.94
CA THR A 155 3.63 -14.16 22.96
C THR A 155 3.27 -15.24 21.96
N VAL A 156 4.20 -15.68 21.14
CA VAL A 156 3.97 -16.74 20.15
C VAL A 156 3.69 -18.06 20.90
N GLU A 157 2.49 -18.60 20.71
CA GLU A 157 2.05 -19.87 21.30
C GLU A 157 2.42 -21.05 20.39
N SER A 158 2.23 -20.90 19.08
CA SER A 158 2.55 -21.95 18.11
C SER A 158 2.95 -21.35 16.75
N THR A 159 3.87 -22.02 16.07
CA THR A 159 4.33 -21.71 14.72
C THR A 159 4.23 -22.96 13.85
N ILE A 160 3.61 -22.86 12.68
CA ILE A 160 3.54 -23.96 11.71
C ILE A 160 3.86 -23.41 10.33
N TRP A 161 5.00 -23.83 9.77
CA TRP A 161 5.38 -23.48 8.41
C TRP A 161 4.57 -24.30 7.40
N LEU A 162 3.77 -23.63 6.58
CA LEU A 162 2.96 -24.26 5.54
C LEU A 162 3.71 -24.35 4.20
N SER A 163 4.64 -23.43 3.96
CA SER A 163 5.53 -23.39 2.80
C SER A 163 6.78 -22.54 3.11
N SER A 164 7.68 -22.33 2.14
CA SER A 164 8.81 -21.40 2.27
C SER A 164 8.40 -19.93 2.40
N THR A 165 7.13 -19.60 2.12
CA THR A 165 6.62 -18.23 2.05
C THR A 165 5.43 -17.98 2.97
N VAL A 166 4.96 -18.99 3.72
CA VAL A 166 3.78 -18.86 4.59
C VAL A 166 4.00 -19.61 5.90
N VAL A 167 3.82 -18.90 7.01
CA VAL A 167 3.81 -19.43 8.37
C VAL A 167 2.49 -19.11 9.06
N GLU A 168 1.90 -20.12 9.70
CA GLU A 168 0.79 -19.98 10.63
C GLU A 168 1.33 -19.66 12.02
N ILE A 169 0.82 -18.60 12.65
CA ILE A 169 1.23 -18.11 13.96
C ILE A 169 -0.01 -17.94 14.84
N ARG A 170 0.07 -18.44 16.08
CA ARG A 170 -0.93 -18.17 17.13
C ARG A 170 -0.27 -17.46 18.29
N LEU A 171 -1.02 -16.54 18.90
CA LEU A 171 -0.55 -15.77 20.04
C LEU A 171 -1.32 -16.21 21.29
N VAL A 172 -0.60 -16.28 22.41
CA VAL A 172 -1.17 -16.67 23.71
C VAL A 172 -2.35 -15.76 24.07
N GLY A 173 -3.51 -16.37 24.29
CA GLY A 173 -4.74 -15.66 24.67
C GLY A 173 -5.43 -14.92 23.53
N ASP A 174 -4.93 -15.02 22.30
CA ASP A 174 -5.60 -14.54 21.10
C ASP A 174 -6.38 -15.68 20.43
N THR A 175 -7.62 -15.42 20.06
CA THR A 175 -8.44 -16.40 19.32
C THR A 175 -8.16 -16.39 17.82
N THR A 176 -7.33 -15.46 17.37
CA THR A 176 -7.00 -15.25 15.95
C THR A 176 -5.78 -16.07 15.57
N THR A 177 -5.91 -16.85 14.50
CA THR A 177 -4.77 -17.50 13.84
C THR A 177 -4.30 -16.59 12.71
N TYR A 178 -3.02 -16.25 12.70
CA TYR A 178 -2.41 -15.38 11.71
C TYR A 178 -1.64 -16.21 10.68
N PHE A 179 -1.83 -15.93 9.39
CA PHE A 179 -0.98 -16.46 8.33
C PHE A 179 -0.13 -15.32 7.82
N ALA A 180 1.17 -15.43 8.03
CA ALA A 180 2.12 -14.38 7.69
C ALA A 180 3.18 -14.90 6.72
N ASN A 181 3.68 -13.99 5.90
CA ASN A 181 4.72 -14.25 4.92
C ASN A 181 6.00 -13.54 5.39
N PRO A 182 7.16 -14.21 5.38
CA PRO A 182 8.43 -13.54 5.57
C PRO A 182 8.67 -12.53 4.44
N LEU A 183 9.49 -11.51 4.71
CA LEU A 183 9.81 -10.48 3.71
C LEU A 183 10.63 -11.05 2.54
N GLU A 184 11.37 -12.13 2.79
CA GLU A 184 12.14 -12.90 1.81
C GLU A 184 11.79 -14.38 1.96
N GLU A 185 12.00 -15.18 0.92
CA GLU A 185 11.75 -16.63 0.98
C GLU A 185 12.73 -17.30 1.95
N VAL A 186 12.21 -18.19 2.80
CA VAL A 186 12.97 -18.81 3.89
C VAL A 186 13.21 -20.28 3.61
N GLU A 187 14.49 -20.65 3.53
CA GLU A 187 14.92 -22.05 3.44
C GLU A 187 14.54 -22.82 4.71
N GLU A 188 14.21 -24.10 4.55
CA GLU A 188 13.70 -24.93 5.64
C GLU A 188 14.65 -25.01 6.86
N ALA A 189 15.97 -24.97 6.63
CA ALA A 189 16.97 -25.06 7.67
C ALA A 189 16.99 -23.86 8.64
N VAL A 190 16.49 -22.69 8.21
CA VAL A 190 16.54 -21.44 8.99
C VAL A 190 15.16 -20.94 9.43
N ARG A 191 14.10 -21.72 9.19
CA ARG A 191 12.72 -21.38 9.55
C ARG A 191 12.52 -21.16 11.05
N GLU A 192 13.17 -21.99 11.87
CA GLU A 192 13.15 -21.85 13.32
C GLU A 192 13.91 -20.62 13.80
N ASP A 193 14.77 -20.00 12.98
CA ASP A 193 15.46 -18.76 13.36
C ASP A 193 14.62 -17.52 13.06
N GLN A 194 13.56 -17.65 12.26
CA GLN A 194 12.70 -16.54 11.87
C GLN A 194 11.60 -16.24 12.89
N VAL A 195 11.02 -17.28 13.47
CA VAL A 195 9.96 -17.18 14.47
C VAL A 195 9.90 -18.47 15.29
N ARG A 196 9.93 -18.34 16.62
CA ARG A 196 9.91 -19.44 17.58
C ARG A 196 8.74 -19.30 18.53
N MET A 197 8.40 -20.42 19.17
CA MET A 197 7.51 -20.38 20.33
C MET A 197 8.14 -19.54 21.44
N GLN A 198 7.29 -18.82 22.18
CA GLN A 198 7.65 -17.88 23.25
C GLN A 198 8.28 -16.55 22.81
N ASP A 199 8.51 -16.36 21.52
CA ASP A 199 8.92 -15.06 21.00
C ASP A 199 7.88 -13.99 21.29
N ILE A 200 8.34 -12.74 21.40
CA ILE A 200 7.45 -11.60 21.58
C ILE A 200 7.06 -11.10 20.19
N ALA A 201 5.75 -11.10 19.95
CA ALA A 201 5.16 -10.63 18.71
C ALA A 201 4.45 -9.29 18.95
N LEU A 202 4.67 -8.32 18.08
CA LEU A 202 3.96 -7.05 18.03
C LEU A 202 3.18 -6.96 16.73
N LEU A 203 1.88 -6.71 16.84
CA LEU A 203 1.02 -6.53 15.68
C LEU A 203 0.97 -5.05 15.30
N ALA A 204 1.26 -4.79 14.03
CA ALA A 204 1.57 -3.46 13.49
C ALA A 204 0.99 -3.30 12.08
N GLY A 205 -0.24 -2.82 11.97
CA GLY A 205 -0.95 -2.75 10.68
C GLY A 205 -1.13 -4.14 10.08
N HIS A 206 -0.37 -4.42 9.02
CA HIS A 206 -0.33 -5.71 8.34
C HIS A 206 0.91 -6.54 8.68
N TYR A 207 1.61 -6.25 9.78
CA TYR A 207 2.85 -6.92 10.13
C TYR A 207 2.80 -7.55 11.52
N ILE A 208 3.52 -8.66 11.66
CA ILE A 208 3.93 -9.26 12.94
C ILE A 208 5.42 -9.02 13.07
N ILE A 209 5.80 -8.20 14.03
CA ILE A 209 7.21 -7.91 14.35
C ILE A 209 7.62 -8.87 15.47
N ILE A 210 8.65 -9.66 15.21
CA ILE A 210 9.27 -10.55 16.20
C ILE A 210 10.39 -9.78 16.89
N ALA A 211 10.35 -9.79 18.21
CA ALA A 211 11.28 -9.04 19.02
C ALA A 211 11.77 -9.84 20.23
N THR A 212 12.99 -9.54 20.66
CA THR A 212 13.60 -10.11 21.87
C THR A 212 13.93 -9.02 22.87
N ALA A 213 13.96 -9.38 24.16
CA ALA A 213 14.27 -8.42 25.21
C ALA A 213 15.72 -7.93 25.07
N ALA A 214 15.90 -6.61 25.10
CA ALA A 214 17.23 -6.02 25.06
C ALA A 214 18.02 -6.39 26.34
N GLU A 215 19.27 -6.85 26.18
CA GLU A 215 20.13 -7.18 27.32
C GLU A 215 20.38 -5.94 28.18
N GLY A 216 20.05 -6.02 29.48
CA GLY A 216 20.19 -4.90 30.42
C GLY A 216 19.15 -3.79 30.25
N GLY A 217 18.18 -3.96 29.34
CA GLY A 217 17.09 -3.02 29.13
C GLY A 217 15.97 -3.14 30.16
N GLY A 218 15.14 -2.09 30.27
CA GLY A 218 13.90 -2.16 31.03
C GLY A 218 12.94 -3.23 30.49
N ARG A 219 11.89 -3.59 31.25
CA ARG A 219 10.85 -4.59 30.89
C ARG A 219 10.17 -4.40 29.52
N ASP A 220 10.37 -3.24 28.91
CA ASP A 220 9.71 -2.71 27.73
C ASP A 220 10.72 -2.26 26.65
N GLN A 221 11.94 -2.79 26.69
CA GLN A 221 12.97 -2.54 25.68
C GLN A 221 13.22 -3.83 24.90
N PHE A 222 13.03 -3.76 23.58
CA PHE A 222 13.14 -4.93 22.73
C PHE A 222 13.95 -4.59 21.48
N LEU A 223 14.67 -5.58 20.97
CA LEU A 223 15.34 -5.54 19.69
C LEU A 223 14.45 -6.23 18.66
N VAL A 224 14.26 -5.61 17.49
CA VAL A 224 13.58 -6.29 16.38
C VAL A 224 14.51 -7.36 15.83
N GLU A 225 14.04 -8.61 15.82
CA GLU A 225 14.76 -9.71 15.18
C GLU A 225 14.22 -9.95 13.78
N ASN A 226 12.90 -9.87 13.60
CA ASN A 226 12.28 -10.17 12.32
C ASN A 226 10.94 -9.45 12.12
N CYS A 227 10.46 -9.42 10.89
CA CYS A 227 9.17 -8.87 10.52
C CYS A 227 8.49 -9.76 9.47
N LEU A 228 7.22 -10.09 9.69
CA LEU A 228 6.42 -10.94 8.81
C LEU A 228 5.16 -10.18 8.39
N LYS A 229 4.81 -10.22 7.10
CA LYS A 229 3.60 -9.58 6.57
C LYS A 229 2.40 -10.51 6.71
N ILE A 230 1.39 -10.11 7.47
CA ILE A 230 0.13 -10.82 7.62
C ILE A 230 -0.58 -10.85 6.27
N ALA A 231 -0.65 -12.04 5.67
CA ALA A 231 -1.39 -12.28 4.44
C ALA A 231 -2.87 -12.55 4.74
N ASN A 232 -3.16 -13.15 5.90
CA ASN A 232 -4.51 -13.56 6.26
C ASN A 232 -4.69 -13.77 7.77
N THR A 233 -5.94 -13.73 8.23
CA THR A 233 -6.32 -14.06 9.60
C THR A 233 -7.54 -14.97 9.59
N ASN A 234 -7.52 -16.04 10.38
CA ASN A 234 -8.68 -16.85 10.67
C ASN A 234 -9.11 -16.57 12.11
N ALA A 235 -10.15 -15.76 12.26
CA ALA A 235 -10.81 -15.55 13.55
C ALA A 235 -11.94 -16.57 13.69
N ALA A 236 -11.98 -17.30 14.81
CA ALA A 236 -13.16 -18.07 15.16
C ALA A 236 -14.36 -17.12 15.22
N VAL A 237 -15.37 -17.35 14.39
CA VAL A 237 -16.61 -16.56 14.36
C VAL A 237 -17.34 -16.73 15.70
N GLN A 238 -17.02 -15.89 16.67
CA GLN A 238 -17.93 -15.67 17.79
C GLN A 238 -19.06 -14.80 17.26
N GLU A 239 -20.26 -15.40 17.19
CA GLU A 239 -21.51 -14.74 16.84
C GLU A 239 -21.59 -13.35 17.47
N ARG A 240 -21.60 -12.32 16.61
CA ARG A 240 -21.92 -10.94 16.98
C ARG A 240 -23.40 -10.86 17.35
N ARG A 241 -23.77 -11.39 18.51
CA ARG A 241 -25.02 -11.05 19.21
C ARG A 241 -24.69 -10.42 20.55
N GLY A 242 -24.70 -9.08 20.53
CA GLY A 242 -24.99 -8.20 21.67
C GLY A 242 -24.33 -8.56 22.99
N ARG A 243 -23.11 -8.08 23.23
CA ARG A 243 -22.64 -7.86 24.60
C ARG A 243 -21.70 -6.66 24.70
N LYS A 244 -22.25 -5.57 25.24
CA LYS A 244 -21.45 -4.52 25.88
C LYS A 244 -20.65 -5.14 27.04
N ARG A 245 -19.38 -4.71 27.17
CA ARG A 245 -18.39 -4.98 28.25
C ARG A 245 -17.80 -6.40 28.19
N LYS A 246 -16.48 -6.60 28.21
CA LYS A 246 -15.44 -5.96 29.03
C LYS A 246 -14.14 -5.90 28.23
N THR A 247 -13.41 -4.80 28.37
CA THR A 247 -11.99 -4.67 28.09
C THR A 247 -11.26 -5.79 28.84
N GLY A 248 -10.96 -6.90 28.14
CA GLY A 248 -9.85 -7.77 28.55
C GLY A 248 -8.58 -6.93 28.49
N ALA A 249 -7.71 -7.07 29.48
CA ALA A 249 -6.53 -6.23 29.62
C ALA A 249 -5.69 -6.28 28.33
N ILE A 250 -5.83 -5.23 27.51
CA ILE A 250 -4.90 -4.94 26.43
C ILE A 250 -3.64 -4.51 27.17
N SER A 251 -2.64 -5.40 27.26
CA SER A 251 -1.32 -4.99 27.69
C SER A 251 -0.73 -4.15 26.55
N VAL A 252 -0.92 -2.85 26.67
CA VAL A 252 -0.19 -1.86 25.89
C VAL A 252 1.27 -2.00 26.29
N ALA A 253 2.09 -2.49 25.37
CA ALA A 253 3.53 -2.58 25.59
C ALA A 253 4.19 -1.34 25.00
N ARG A 254 5.08 -0.73 25.80
CA ARG A 254 6.06 0.20 25.28
C ARG A 254 7.18 -0.65 24.70
N VAL A 255 7.62 -0.29 23.51
CA VAL A 255 8.76 -0.94 22.89
C VAL A 255 9.70 0.15 22.43
N THR A 256 10.84 0.26 23.10
CA THR A 256 11.97 1.04 22.62
C THR A 256 12.81 0.14 21.73
N LEU A 257 12.79 0.41 20.43
CA LEU A 257 13.70 -0.20 19.47
C LEU A 257 15.01 0.59 19.50
N LEU A 258 16.13 -0.09 19.77
CA LEU A 258 17.49 0.44 19.74
C LEU A 258 18.15 0.21 18.39
#